data_AF-A0A924ULY2-F1
#
_entry.id   AF-A0A924ULY2-F1
#
_cell.length_a   1.000
_cell.length_b   1.000
_cell.length_c   1.000
_cell.angle_alpha   90.00
_cell.angle_beta   90.00
_cell.angle_gamma   90.00
#
_symmetry.space_group_name_H-M   'P 1'
#
loop_
_entity.id
_entity.type
_entity.pdbx_description
1 polymer ?
#
loop_
_entity_poly.entity_id
_entity_poly.type
_entity_poly.pdbx_seq_one_letter_code
_entity_poly.pdbx_strand_id
1 'polypeptide(L)'
;MSEKIDIPLDARLKYVERRKQDLADCRTAISKLDFKCLERVGHQIKGNATTFGFDELSTIAIEMENQALKKDVEKLKTTLKKFETYLARLK
;
A
#
# COMPACT_ATOMS: atom_id res chain seq x y z
N MET A 1 12.13 2.33 -25.42
CA MET A 1 11.82 3.66 -24.85
C MET A 1 10.47 3.52 -24.18
N SER A 2 10.42 3.43 -22.85
CA SER A 2 9.14 3.39 -22.15
C SER A 2 8.59 4.82 -22.11
N GLU A 3 7.53 5.07 -22.86
CA GLU A 3 6.73 6.29 -22.78
C GLU A 3 6.40 6.53 -21.30
N LYS A 4 6.96 7.59 -20.73
CA LYS A 4 6.50 8.10 -19.44
C LYS A 4 5.07 8.54 -19.68
N ILE A 5 4.11 7.67 -19.35
CA ILE A 5 2.71 8.06 -19.25
C ILE A 5 2.73 9.23 -18.26
N ASP A 6 2.50 10.44 -18.78
CA ASP A 6 2.39 11.64 -17.95
C ASP A 6 1.05 11.53 -17.23
N ILE A 7 1.05 10.83 -16.10
CA ILE A 7 -0.16 10.68 -15.30
C ILE A 7 -0.45 12.05 -14.70
N PRO A 8 -1.66 12.59 -14.94
CA PRO A 8 -2.04 13.89 -14.42
C PRO A 8 -1.81 13.95 -12.91
N LEU A 9 -1.30 15.09 -12.43
CA LEU A 9 -1.04 15.30 -11.01
C LEU A 9 -2.27 15.01 -10.15
N ASP A 10 -3.45 15.44 -10.58
CA ASP A 10 -4.74 15.14 -9.94
C ASP A 10 -5.01 13.64 -9.78
N ALA A 11 -4.67 12.82 -10.78
CA ALA A 11 -4.86 11.38 -10.71
C ALA A 11 -3.90 10.74 -9.70
N ARG A 12 -2.65 11.25 -9.61
CA ARG A 12 -1.68 10.82 -8.59
C ARG A 12 -2.13 11.21 -7.18
N LEU A 13 -2.64 12.43 -7.00
CA LEU A 13 -3.14 12.88 -5.70
C LEU A 13 -4.37 12.07 -5.25
N LYS A 14 -5.34 11.84 -6.14
CA LYS A 14 -6.49 10.95 -5.85
C LYS A 14 -6.05 9.54 -5.49
N TYR A 15 -5.02 9.03 -6.15
CA TYR A 15 -4.44 7.74 -5.80
C TYR A 15 -3.90 7.76 -4.36
N VAL A 16 -3.11 8.77 -3.98
CA VAL A 16 -2.56 8.91 -2.62
C VAL A 16 -3.67 8.99 -1.57
N GLU A 17 -4.73 9.77 -1.81
CA GLU A 17 -5.88 9.87 -0.90
C GLU A 17 -6.56 8.51 -0.69
N ARG A 18 -6.75 7.74 -1.77
CA ARG A 18 -7.26 6.37 -1.67
C ARG A 18 -6.34 5.48 -0.82
N ARG A 19 -5.01 5.59 -1.00
CA ARG A 19 -4.04 4.82 -0.20
C ARG A 19 -4.06 5.18 1.29
N LYS A 20 -4.38 6.44 1.64
CA LYS A 20 -4.58 6.84 3.05
C LYS A 20 -5.79 6.14 3.65
N GLN A 21 -6.89 5.99 2.88
CA GLN A 21 -8.05 5.21 3.32
C GLN A 21 -7.70 3.73 3.50
N ASP A 22 -6.98 3.14 2.55
CA ASP A 22 -6.51 1.75 2.66
C ASP A 22 -5.65 1.53 3.91
N LEU A 23 -4.78 2.48 4.26
CA LEU A 23 -3.97 2.41 5.47
C LEU A 23 -4.84 2.42 6.74
N ALA A 24 -5.90 3.23 6.79
CA ALA A 24 -6.85 3.25 7.90
C ALA A 24 -7.61 1.92 8.02
N ASP A 25 -8.03 1.35 6.89
CA ASP A 25 -8.70 0.06 6.84
C ASP A 25 -7.76 -1.07 7.29
N CYS A 26 -6.50 -1.06 6.85
CA CYS A 26 -5.47 -1.99 7.27
C CYS A 26 -5.19 -1.93 8.78
N ARG A 27 -5.20 -0.74 9.40
CA ARG A 27 -5.07 -0.57 10.85
C ARG A 27 -6.23 -1.20 11.62
N THR A 28 -7.44 -1.10 11.07
CA THR A 28 -8.60 -1.76 11.66
C THR A 28 -8.53 -3.28 11.47
N ALA A 29 -8.11 -3.72 10.28
CA ALA A 29 -7.98 -5.13 9.93
C ALA A 29 -6.95 -5.85 10.80
N ILE A 30 -5.78 -5.25 11.06
CA ILE A 30 -4.75 -5.89 11.88
C ILE A 30 -5.20 -6.09 13.34
N SER A 31 -5.96 -5.15 13.91
CA SER A 31 -6.54 -5.31 15.26
C SER A 31 -7.60 -6.40 15.33
N LYS A 32 -8.26 -6.70 14.21
CA LYS A 32 -9.26 -7.77 14.09
C LYS A 32 -8.67 -9.09 13.57
N LEU A 33 -7.35 -9.14 13.35
CA LEU A 33 -6.66 -10.27 12.69
C LEU A 33 -7.28 -10.64 11.33
N ASP A 34 -7.84 -9.65 10.62
CA ASP A 34 -8.38 -9.82 9.28
C ASP A 34 -7.26 -9.81 8.23
N PHE A 35 -6.52 -10.91 8.19
CA PHE A 35 -5.41 -11.11 7.27
C PHE A 35 -5.85 -11.12 5.80
N LYS A 36 -7.09 -11.55 5.52
CA LYS A 36 -7.64 -11.52 4.15
C LYS A 36 -7.80 -10.10 3.65
N CYS A 37 -8.17 -9.17 4.53
CA CYS A 37 -8.22 -7.76 4.17
C CYS A 37 -6.83 -7.20 3.86
N LEU A 38 -5.84 -7.47 4.73
CA LEU A 38 -4.45 -7.02 4.54
C LEU A 38 -3.82 -7.58 3.26
N GLU A 39 -4.05 -8.87 2.97
CA GLU A 39 -3.64 -9.53 1.73
C GLU A 39 -4.23 -8.83 0.51
N ARG A 40 -5.56 -8.64 0.48
CA ARG A 40 -6.27 -8.03 -0.64
C ARG A 40 -5.79 -6.61 -0.93
N VAL A 41 -5.58 -5.80 0.12
CA VAL A 41 -5.06 -4.43 -0.04
C VAL A 41 -3.64 -4.48 -0.60
N GLY A 42 -2.77 -5.34 -0.08
CA GLY A 42 -1.41 -5.53 -0.60
C GLY A 42 -1.41 -5.93 -2.08
N HIS A 43 -2.25 -6.90 -2.43
CA HIS A 43 -2.45 -7.35 -3.80
C HIS A 43 -2.94 -6.24 -4.74
N GLN A 44 -3.88 -5.41 -4.28
CA GLN A 44 -4.41 -4.32 -5.09
C GLN A 44 -3.36 -3.21 -5.30
N ILE A 45 -2.61 -2.86 -4.26
CA ILE A 45 -1.61 -1.79 -4.32
C ILE A 45 -0.42 -2.22 -5.18
N LYS A 46 0.11 -3.43 -5.01
CA LYS A 46 1.26 -3.90 -5.82
C LYS A 46 0.98 -3.84 -7.33
N GLY A 47 -0.28 -4.11 -7.72
CA GLY A 47 -0.69 -4.16 -9.12
C GLY A 47 -0.91 -2.80 -9.78
N ASN A 48 -1.16 -1.74 -8.99
CA ASN A 48 -1.43 -0.41 -9.55
C ASN A 48 -0.44 0.67 -9.12
N ALA A 49 0.35 0.50 -8.07
CA ALA A 49 1.24 1.55 -7.56
C ALA A 49 2.31 1.98 -8.57
N THR A 50 2.89 1.02 -9.30
CA THR A 50 3.90 1.30 -10.34
C THR A 50 3.31 2.09 -11.50
N THR A 51 2.04 1.86 -11.86
CA THR A 51 1.34 2.67 -12.86
C THR A 51 1.42 4.15 -12.48
N PHE A 52 1.15 4.51 -11.23
CA PHE A 52 1.17 5.89 -10.73
C PHE A 52 2.56 6.41 -10.34
N GLY A 53 3.64 5.66 -10.61
CA GLY A 53 5.02 6.03 -10.28
C GLY A 53 5.38 5.90 -8.81
N PHE A 54 4.73 4.98 -8.08
CA PHE A 54 4.98 4.71 -6.66
C PHE A 54 5.62 3.32 -6.46
N ASP A 55 6.81 3.11 -7.02
CA ASP A 55 7.53 1.82 -6.97
C ASP A 55 7.86 1.36 -5.54
N GLU A 56 8.24 2.30 -4.66
CA GLU A 56 8.48 2.01 -3.24
C GLU A 56 7.20 1.53 -2.55
N LEU A 57 6.05 2.13 -2.87
CA LEU A 57 4.76 1.67 -2.36
C LEU A 57 4.41 0.27 -2.85
N SER A 58 4.71 -0.05 -4.10
CA SER A 58 4.53 -1.41 -4.63
C SER A 58 5.34 -2.44 -3.82
N THR A 59 6.58 -2.10 -3.47
CA THR A 59 7.46 -2.95 -2.66
C THR A 59 6.89 -3.17 -1.25
N ILE A 60 6.42 -2.10 -0.61
CA ILE A 60 5.75 -2.18 0.71
C ILE A 60 4.49 -3.06 0.63
N ALA A 61 3.72 -2.96 -0.46
CA ALA A 61 2.51 -3.74 -0.67
C ALA A 61 2.79 -5.24 -0.88
N ILE A 62 3.86 -5.59 -1.60
CA ILE A 62 4.34 -6.98 -1.74
C ILE A 62 4.75 -7.55 -0.39
N GLU A 63 5.46 -6.77 0.44
CA GLU A 63 5.81 -7.19 1.80
C GLU A 63 4.53 -7.45 2.60
N MET A 64 3.56 -6.53 2.57
CA MET A 64 2.31 -6.64 3.32
C MET A 64 1.50 -7.88 2.94
N GLU A 65 1.33 -8.14 1.63
CA GLU A 65 0.64 -9.33 1.13
C GLU A 65 1.31 -10.62 1.63
N ASN A 66 2.64 -10.71 1.51
CA ASN A 66 3.39 -11.87 1.96
C ASN A 66 3.30 -12.11 3.47
N GLN A 67 3.34 -11.04 4.29
CA GLN A 67 3.20 -11.19 5.74
C GLN A 67 1.76 -11.51 6.15
N ALA A 68 0.76 -11.03 5.41
CA ALA A 68 -0.64 -11.39 5.61
C ALA A 68 -0.88 -12.88 5.34
N LEU A 69 -0.33 -13.43 4.26
CA LEU A 69 -0.38 -14.86 3.95
C LEU A 69 0.27 -15.71 5.06
N LYS A 70 1.37 -15.22 5.64
CA LYS A 70 2.08 -15.87 6.76
C LYS A 70 1.44 -15.61 8.13
N LYS A 71 0.46 -14.71 8.21
CA LYS A 71 -0.17 -14.24 9.46
C LYS A 71 0.85 -13.69 10.48
N ASP A 72 1.94 -13.10 9.99
CA ASP A 72 3.02 -12.57 10.83
C ASP A 72 2.64 -11.16 11.30
N VAL A 73 1.97 -11.08 12.45
CA VAL A 73 1.43 -9.82 13.00
C VAL A 73 2.53 -8.81 13.30
N GLU A 74 3.69 -9.24 13.79
CA GLU A 74 4.80 -8.34 14.11
C GLU A 74 5.38 -7.71 12.86
N LYS A 75 5.60 -8.51 11.81
CA LYS A 75 6.05 -7.96 10.52
C LYS A 75 4.97 -7.11 9.86
N LEU A 76 3.69 -7.49 9.93
CA LEU A 76 2.60 -6.66 9.42
C LEU A 76 2.56 -5.28 10.09
N LYS A 77 2.70 -5.20 11.42
CA LYS A 77 2.80 -3.90 12.13
C LYS A 77 3.96 -3.07 11.60
N THR A 78 5.11 -3.70 11.39
CA THR A 78 6.30 -3.03 10.84
C THR A 78 6.06 -2.53 9.42
N THR A 79 5.45 -3.34 8.55
CA THR A 79 5.11 -2.97 7.18
C THR A 79 4.07 -1.84 7.14
N LEU A 80 3.04 -1.86 8.00
CA LEU A 80 2.07 -0.76 8.09
C LEU A 80 2.72 0.56 8.53
N LYS A 81 3.71 0.51 9.42
CA LYS A 81 4.50 1.69 9.79
C LYS A 81 5.34 2.22 8.63
N LYS A 82 5.92 1.34 7.80
CA LYS A 82 6.59 1.74 6.55
C LYS A 82 5.61 2.42 5.60
N PHE A 83 4.42 1.84 5.43
CA PHE A 83 3.37 2.39 4.58
C PHE A 83 2.93 3.79 5.03
N GLU A 84 2.67 3.98 6.33
CA GLU A 84 2.38 5.30 6.90
C GLU A 84 3.51 6.30 6.64
N THR A 85 4.74 5.91 6.96
CA THR A 85 5.92 6.78 6.80
C THR A 85 6.09 7.18 5.34
N TYR A 86 5.84 6.27 4.41
CA TYR A 86 5.89 6.54 2.98
C TYR A 86 4.85 7.57 2.57
N LEU A 87 3.57 7.36 2.94
CA LEU A 87 2.50 8.31 2.62
C LEU A 87 2.72 9.69 3.24
N ALA A 88 3.28 9.76 4.45
CA ALA A 88 3.58 11.03 5.11
C ALA A 88 4.66 11.87 4.38
N ARG A 89 5.52 11.23 3.58
CA ARG A 89 6.53 11.93 2.75
C ARG A 89 5.94 12.50 1.46
N LEU A 90 4.83 11.94 0.99
CA LEU A 90 4.10 12.42 -0.18
C LEU A 90 3.21 13.58 0.26
N LYS A 91 3.74 14.81 0.15
CA LYS A 91 2.99 16.05 0.36
C LYS A 91 2.06 16.34 -0.81
#